data_AF-A0A812R5H8-F1
#
_entry.id   AF-A0A812R5H8-F1
#
_cell.length_a   1.000
_cell.length_b   1.000
_cell.length_c   1.000
_cell.angle_alpha   90.00
_cell.angle_beta   90.00
_cell.angle_gamma   90.00
#
_symmetry.space_group_name_H-M   'P 1'
#
loop_
_entity.id
_entity.type
_entity.pdbx_description
1 polymer ?
#
loop_
_entity_poly.entity_id
_entity_poly.type
_entity_poly.pdbx_seq_one_letter_code
_entity_poly.pdbx_strand_id
1 'polypeptide(L)'
;MFNSHGMSSVAVVGTATVVTMLALRALRRRWSPVITCKLSCRCGKIQGEVSAIRQDSIRINCYCADCREYATFIASLGKQDETTIGKLGDNRVVQVCKSALKITQGQELIKLARKAAKPNAKGQIYMHRFYASCCSVPLYNTVDFLGFVGVFTDFLDERCKEYAGPVRMFPEEALGTPASPEADVFVPDFLWKLLRYHLWRNCGPFDYKQEPVYWATAEAKKQD
;
A
#
# COMPACT_ATOMS: atom_id res chain seq x y z
N MET A 1 -35.31 -19.16 40.73
CA MET A 1 -34.28 -18.20 41.14
C MET A 1 -33.00 -18.52 40.37
N PHE A 2 -32.80 -17.90 39.19
CA PHE A 2 -31.55 -18.03 38.45
C PHE A 2 -30.60 -16.94 38.96
N ASN A 3 -29.53 -17.39 39.60
CA ASN A 3 -28.53 -16.54 40.21
C ASN A 3 -27.62 -16.00 39.10
N SER A 4 -27.84 -14.76 38.67
CA SER A 4 -26.96 -14.04 37.75
C SER A 4 -25.74 -13.52 38.52
N HIS A 5 -24.82 -14.41 38.86
CA HIS A 5 -23.54 -14.00 39.44
C HIS A 5 -22.60 -13.47 38.36
N GLY A 6 -22.45 -12.15 38.37
CA GLY A 6 -21.23 -11.40 38.11
C GLY A 6 -20.44 -11.84 36.89
N MET A 7 -20.66 -11.15 35.76
CA MET A 7 -19.55 -10.93 34.84
C MET A 7 -18.38 -10.36 35.66
N SER A 8 -17.27 -11.10 35.72
CA SER A 8 -16.05 -10.70 36.42
C SER A 8 -15.73 -9.23 36.11
N SER A 9 -15.47 -8.43 37.15
CA SER A 9 -15.15 -7.00 37.05
C SER A 9 -14.00 -6.70 36.07
N VAL A 10 -13.11 -7.67 35.85
CA VAL A 10 -12.06 -7.63 34.82
C VAL A 10 -12.63 -7.59 33.39
N ALA A 11 -13.67 -8.37 33.11
CA ALA A 11 -14.33 -8.40 31.80
C ALA A 11 -15.08 -7.09 31.49
N VAL A 12 -15.65 -6.46 32.51
CA VAL A 12 -16.35 -5.16 32.37
C VAL A 12 -15.34 -4.03 32.08
N VAL A 13 -14.22 -3.97 32.81
CA VAL A 13 -13.16 -2.96 32.59
C VAL A 13 -12.51 -3.13 31.20
N GLY A 14 -12.27 -4.38 30.78
CA GLY A 14 -11.75 -4.68 29.44
C GLY A 14 -12.70 -4.22 28.34
N THR A 15 -14.00 -4.48 28.49
CA THR A 15 -15.03 -4.09 27.51
C THR A 15 -15.16 -2.56 27.40
N ALA A 16 -15.22 -1.85 28.52
CA ALA A 16 -15.33 -0.39 28.53
C ALA A 16 -14.11 0.29 27.88
N THR A 17 -12.92 -0.27 28.09
CA THR A 17 -11.67 0.22 27.47
C THR A 17 -11.71 0.07 25.94
N VAL A 18 -12.11 -1.11 25.44
CA VAL A 18 -12.22 -1.37 24.00
C VAL A 18 -13.27 -0.46 23.35
N VAL A 19 -14.45 -0.31 23.97
CA VAL A 19 -15.51 0.57 23.47
C VAL A 19 -15.03 2.03 23.41
N THR A 20 -14.35 2.50 24.45
CA THR A 20 -13.79 3.87 24.48
C THR A 20 -12.75 4.07 23.39
N MET A 21 -11.83 3.11 23.19
CA MET A 21 -10.84 3.17 22.11
C MET A 21 -11.50 3.20 20.72
N LEU A 22 -12.52 2.38 20.49
CA LEU A 22 -13.26 2.37 19.23
C LEU A 22 -14.02 3.68 18.99
N ALA A 23 -14.64 4.25 20.03
CA ALA A 23 -15.31 5.54 19.96
C ALA A 23 -14.33 6.68 19.64
N LEU A 24 -13.17 6.73 20.31
CA LEU A 24 -12.11 7.71 20.04
C LEU A 24 -11.58 7.57 18.60
N ARG A 25 -11.42 6.35 18.09
CA ARG A 25 -11.03 6.12 16.69
C ARG A 25 -12.10 6.62 15.71
N ALA A 26 -13.37 6.30 15.97
CA ALA A 26 -14.47 6.76 15.13
C ALA A 26 -14.57 8.29 15.11
N LEU A 27 -14.40 8.94 16.26
CA LEU A 27 -14.33 10.40 16.39
C LEU A 27 -13.13 10.97 15.63
N ARG A 28 -11.90 10.50 15.88
CA ARG A 28 -10.72 10.97 15.14
C ARG A 28 -10.90 10.86 13.63
N ARG A 29 -11.46 9.75 13.16
CA ARG A 29 -11.76 9.52 11.74
C ARG A 29 -12.84 10.46 11.20
N ARG A 30 -13.93 10.69 11.94
CA ARG A 30 -15.03 11.59 11.57
C ARG A 30 -14.54 13.02 11.34
N TRP A 31 -13.58 13.48 12.14
CA TRP A 31 -13.05 14.84 12.09
C TRP A 31 -11.78 14.97 11.25
N SER A 32 -11.32 13.86 10.65
CA SER A 32 -10.15 13.88 9.76
C SER A 32 -10.53 14.36 8.37
N PRO A 33 -9.71 15.21 7.74
CA PRO A 33 -9.99 15.68 6.39
C PRO A 33 -9.93 14.53 5.39
N VAL A 34 -10.74 14.65 4.33
CA VAL A 34 -10.61 13.84 3.12
C VAL A 34 -9.58 14.52 2.23
N ILE A 35 -8.57 13.76 1.83
CA ILE A 35 -7.55 14.20 0.87
C ILE A 35 -7.88 13.53 -0.46
N THR A 36 -7.86 14.31 -1.54
CA THR A 36 -8.02 13.81 -2.91
C THR A 36 -6.80 14.21 -3.72
N CYS A 37 -6.13 13.21 -4.28
CA CYS A 37 -4.99 13.38 -5.20
C CYS A 37 -5.40 12.96 -6.59
N LYS A 38 -5.01 13.74 -7.60
CA LYS A 38 -5.11 13.32 -8.99
C LYS A 38 -4.04 12.29 -9.29
N LEU A 39 -4.36 11.39 -10.20
CA LEU A 39 -3.46 10.38 -10.73
C LEU A 39 -3.14 10.70 -12.17
N SER A 40 -1.86 10.61 -12.54
CA SER A 40 -1.43 10.73 -13.93
C SER A 40 -0.15 9.95 -14.15
N CYS A 41 -0.14 9.06 -15.15
CA CYS A 41 1.13 8.49 -15.59
C CYS A 41 1.97 9.60 -16.27
N ARG A 42 3.26 9.35 -16.49
CA ARG A 42 4.19 10.37 -16.99
C ARG A 42 3.76 11.01 -18.31
N CYS A 43 3.20 10.22 -19.23
CA CYS A 43 2.68 10.73 -20.51
C CYS A 43 1.19 11.13 -20.50
N GLY A 44 0.53 11.15 -19.33
CA GLY A 44 -0.86 11.60 -19.17
C GLY A 44 -1.95 10.70 -19.76
N LYS A 45 -1.59 9.56 -20.36
CA LYS A 45 -2.56 8.63 -20.99
C LYS A 45 -3.40 7.85 -19.98
N ILE A 46 -2.88 7.63 -18.78
CA ILE A 46 -3.58 6.99 -17.67
C ILE A 46 -3.86 8.07 -16.62
N GLN A 47 -5.12 8.25 -16.28
CA GLN A 47 -5.57 9.26 -15.33
C GLN A 47 -6.58 8.69 -14.33
N GLY A 48 -6.73 9.38 -13.21
CA GLY A 48 -7.68 8.98 -12.18
C GLY A 48 -7.59 9.86 -10.94
N GLU A 49 -8.09 9.32 -9.84
CA GLU A 49 -7.98 9.95 -8.54
C GLU A 49 -7.89 8.90 -7.43
N VAL A 50 -7.29 9.31 -6.32
CA VAL A 50 -7.40 8.60 -5.05
C VAL A 50 -7.93 9.57 -3.99
N SER A 51 -9.03 9.18 -3.34
CA SER A 51 -9.66 9.99 -2.30
C SER A 51 -9.82 9.19 -1.01
N ALA A 52 -9.12 9.60 0.04
CA ALA A 52 -9.12 8.91 1.32
C ALA A 52 -9.11 9.87 2.51
N ILE A 53 -9.76 9.46 3.59
CA ILE A 53 -9.65 10.15 4.87
C ILE A 53 -8.18 10.06 5.33
N ARG A 54 -7.59 11.19 5.75
CA ARG A 54 -6.19 11.25 6.16
C ARG A 54 -5.82 10.18 7.20
N GLN A 55 -6.67 9.95 8.19
CA GLN A 55 -6.46 8.92 9.22
C GLN A 55 -6.49 7.48 8.67
N ASP A 56 -7.16 7.25 7.53
CA ASP A 56 -7.28 5.96 6.86
C ASP A 56 -6.13 5.70 5.87
N SER A 57 -5.48 6.76 5.39
CA SER A 57 -4.28 6.70 4.56
C SER A 57 -3.00 6.50 5.38
N ILE A 58 -1.92 6.11 4.71
CA ILE A 58 -0.55 6.17 5.24
C ILE A 58 0.45 6.25 4.09
N ARG A 59 1.35 7.22 4.13
CA ARG A 59 2.54 7.31 3.29
C ARG A 59 3.58 6.33 3.82
N ILE A 60 4.20 5.57 2.92
CA ILE A 60 5.17 4.53 3.24
C ILE A 60 6.41 4.75 2.38
N ASN A 61 7.57 4.75 3.03
CA ASN A 61 8.87 4.61 2.41
C ASN A 61 9.34 3.17 2.68
N CYS A 62 9.32 2.32 1.65
CA CYS A 62 9.69 0.91 1.76
C CYS A 62 11.08 0.67 1.18
N TYR A 63 11.96 0.10 2.00
CA TYR A 63 13.37 -0.12 1.66
C TYR A 63 13.69 -1.59 1.35
N CYS A 64 12.70 -2.47 1.24
CA CYS A 64 12.99 -3.89 1.00
C CYS A 64 13.63 -4.14 -0.37
N ALA A 65 14.44 -5.20 -0.48
CA ALA A 65 15.07 -5.65 -1.71
C ALA A 65 14.05 -5.87 -2.83
N ASP A 66 12.88 -6.41 -2.51
CA ASP A 66 11.80 -6.64 -3.47
C ASP A 66 11.30 -5.34 -4.13
N CYS A 67 11.23 -4.24 -3.37
CA CYS A 67 10.91 -2.92 -3.89
C CYS A 67 12.02 -2.39 -4.80
N ARG A 68 13.29 -2.55 -4.43
CA ARG A 68 14.42 -2.16 -5.29
C ARG A 68 14.46 -2.94 -6.59
N GLU A 69 14.26 -4.26 -6.54
CA GLU A 69 14.21 -5.10 -7.73
C GLU A 69 13.08 -4.71 -8.68
N TYR A 70 11.91 -4.38 -8.13
CA TYR A 70 10.82 -3.87 -8.96
C TYR A 70 11.20 -2.55 -9.65
N ALA A 71 11.90 -1.65 -8.98
CA ALA A 71 12.40 -0.42 -9.61
C ALA A 71 13.41 -0.73 -10.74
N THR A 72 14.31 -1.70 -10.54
CA THR A 72 15.22 -2.18 -11.60
C THR A 72 14.46 -2.76 -12.78
N PHE A 73 13.42 -3.56 -12.54
CA PHE A 73 12.54 -4.07 -13.59
C PHE A 73 11.85 -2.93 -14.36
N ILE A 74 11.32 -1.93 -13.66
CA ILE A 74 10.68 -0.78 -14.32
C ILE A 74 11.67 0.00 -15.18
N ALA A 75 12.89 0.22 -14.68
CA ALA A 75 13.96 0.88 -15.42
C ALA A 75 14.38 0.08 -16.67
N SER A 76 14.44 -1.25 -16.60
CA SER A 76 14.85 -2.10 -17.72
C SER A 76 13.86 -2.08 -18.89
N LEU A 77 12.62 -1.64 -18.68
CA LEU A 77 11.65 -1.43 -19.75
C LEU A 77 12.01 -0.26 -20.68
N GLY A 78 12.96 0.62 -20.29
CA GLY A 78 13.56 1.64 -21.16
C GLY A 78 12.62 2.76 -21.61
N LYS A 79 11.52 3.01 -20.89
CA LYS A 79 10.52 4.04 -21.24
C LYS A 79 10.50 5.23 -20.27
N GLN A 80 11.57 5.39 -19.49
CA GLN A 80 11.72 6.48 -18.52
C GLN A 80 13.14 7.02 -18.48
N ASP A 81 13.22 8.34 -18.31
CA ASP A 81 14.48 9.09 -18.22
C ASP A 81 15.04 9.15 -16.79
N GLU A 82 14.23 8.84 -15.78
CA GLU A 82 14.58 9.02 -14.36
C GLU A 82 14.18 7.80 -13.53
N THR A 83 14.98 7.50 -12.51
CA THR A 83 14.73 6.39 -11.58
C THR A 83 13.55 6.74 -10.67
N THR A 84 12.61 5.81 -10.49
CA THR A 84 11.45 5.98 -9.59
C THR A 84 11.78 5.66 -8.13
N ILE A 85 13.06 5.52 -7.78
CA ILE A 85 13.50 5.14 -6.43
C ILE A 85 14.17 6.31 -5.72
N GLY A 86 13.92 6.44 -4.42
CA GLY A 86 14.57 7.44 -3.59
C GLY A 86 16.06 7.18 -3.42
N LYS A 87 16.79 8.22 -2.99
CA LYS A 87 18.27 8.19 -2.82
C LYS A 87 18.77 7.08 -1.89
N LEU A 88 17.93 6.63 -0.96
CA LEU A 88 18.26 5.57 -0.01
C LEU A 88 17.75 4.19 -0.46
N GLY A 89 17.28 4.08 -1.70
CA GLY A 89 16.70 2.86 -2.25
C GLY A 89 15.24 2.63 -1.82
N ASP A 90 14.53 3.67 -1.37
CA ASP A 90 13.12 3.58 -0.99
C ASP A 90 12.17 3.67 -2.18
N ASN A 91 11.17 2.80 -2.21
CA ASN A 91 9.95 3.03 -2.98
C ASN A 91 8.91 3.73 -2.10
N ARG A 92 8.25 4.73 -2.68
CA ARG A 92 7.30 5.60 -1.96
C ARG A 92 5.89 5.35 -2.42
N VAL A 93 5.01 5.01 -1.49
CA VAL A 93 3.61 4.74 -1.79
C VAL A 93 2.69 5.41 -0.77
N VAL A 94 1.49 5.76 -1.21
CA VAL A 94 0.35 6.07 -0.35
C VAL A 94 -0.52 4.83 -0.27
N GLN A 95 -0.59 4.21 0.91
CA GLN A 95 -1.49 3.08 1.15
C GLN A 95 -2.86 3.58 1.61
N VAL A 96 -3.90 3.15 0.89
CA VAL A 96 -5.31 3.47 1.13
C VAL A 96 -6.19 2.23 0.95
N CYS A 97 -7.48 2.33 1.26
CA CYS A 97 -8.43 1.29 0.90
C CYS A 97 -8.53 1.15 -0.63
N LYS A 98 -8.69 -0.06 -1.15
CA LYS A 98 -8.89 -0.32 -2.59
C LYS A 98 -10.04 0.48 -3.20
N SER A 99 -11.13 0.71 -2.45
CA SER A 99 -12.29 1.49 -2.91
C SER A 99 -12.01 2.99 -3.07
N ALA A 100 -10.90 3.49 -2.53
CA ALA A 100 -10.51 4.89 -2.64
C ALA A 100 -9.85 5.22 -4.00
N LEU A 101 -9.42 4.20 -4.75
CA LEU A 101 -8.70 4.34 -6.01
C LEU A 101 -9.67 4.21 -7.20
N LYS A 102 -9.66 5.21 -8.08
CA LYS A 102 -10.44 5.22 -9.32
C LYS A 102 -9.55 5.60 -10.50
N ILE A 103 -9.56 4.77 -11.55
CA ILE A 103 -8.98 5.10 -12.85
C ILE A 103 -10.12 5.62 -13.72
N THR A 104 -9.92 6.78 -14.35
CA THR A 104 -10.90 7.43 -15.21
C THR A 104 -10.54 7.33 -16.69
N GLN A 105 -9.26 7.06 -17.00
CA GLN A 105 -8.76 6.95 -18.37
C GLN A 105 -7.57 5.99 -18.44
N GLY A 106 -7.43 5.26 -19.55
CA GLY A 106 -6.22 4.47 -19.86
C GLY A 106 -6.11 3.15 -19.12
N GLN A 107 -7.24 2.55 -18.71
CA GLN A 107 -7.28 1.28 -17.99
C GLN A 107 -6.63 0.14 -18.81
N GLU A 108 -6.82 0.15 -20.12
CA GLU A 108 -6.25 -0.80 -21.08
C GLU A 108 -4.72 -0.72 -21.18
N LEU A 109 -4.13 0.40 -20.76
CA LEU A 109 -2.69 0.62 -20.76
C LEU A 109 -2.03 0.09 -19.48
N ILE A 110 -2.81 -0.34 -18.49
CA ILE A 110 -2.31 -0.87 -17.21
C ILE A 110 -1.91 -2.34 -17.38
N LYS A 111 -0.65 -2.65 -17.04
CA LYS A 111 -0.11 -4.01 -17.07
C LYS A 111 0.20 -4.51 -15.68
N LEU A 112 0.00 -5.81 -15.49
CA LEU A 112 0.28 -6.51 -14.25
C LEU A 112 1.67 -7.17 -14.30
N ALA A 113 2.45 -6.92 -13.26
CA ALA A 113 3.64 -7.69 -12.93
C ALA A 113 3.41 -8.43 -11.60
N ARG A 114 3.94 -9.66 -11.48
CA ARG A 114 3.86 -10.46 -10.24
C ARG A 114 5.23 -10.92 -9.77
N LYS A 115 5.39 -10.96 -8.45
CA LYS A 115 6.46 -11.71 -7.80
C LYS A 115 5.91 -12.47 -6.61
N ALA A 116 6.34 -13.71 -6.45
CA ALA A 116 5.97 -14.53 -5.30
C ALA A 116 6.59 -13.93 -4.03
N ALA A 117 5.76 -13.69 -3.02
CA ALA A 117 6.21 -13.47 -1.66
C ALA A 117 6.62 -14.81 -1.04
N LYS A 118 7.38 -14.76 0.07
CA LYS A 118 7.85 -15.97 0.77
C LYS A 118 6.70 -16.98 0.97
N PRO A 119 6.94 -18.28 0.73
CA PRO A 119 5.92 -19.32 0.91
C PRO A 119 5.36 -19.27 2.34
N ASN A 120 4.05 -19.49 2.49
CA ASN A 120 3.47 -19.79 3.80
C ASN A 120 2.71 -21.14 3.74
N ALA A 121 2.31 -21.65 4.90
CA ALA A 121 1.56 -22.91 5.01
C ALA A 121 0.19 -22.92 4.28
N LYS A 122 -0.25 -21.78 3.73
CA LYS A 122 -1.51 -21.59 2.99
C LYS A 122 -1.29 -21.44 1.48
N GLY A 123 -0.07 -21.64 0.99
CA GLY A 123 0.28 -21.55 -0.44
C GLY A 123 1.13 -20.31 -0.77
N GLN A 124 1.29 -20.07 -2.07
CA GLN A 124 2.09 -18.96 -2.58
C GLN A 124 1.27 -17.67 -2.57
N ILE A 125 1.74 -16.65 -1.86
CA ILE A 125 1.19 -15.30 -1.92
C ILE A 125 1.90 -14.54 -3.03
N TYR A 126 1.16 -13.83 -3.88
CA TYR A 126 1.76 -12.96 -4.90
C TYR A 126 1.62 -11.49 -4.54
N MET A 127 2.73 -10.77 -4.65
CA MET A 127 2.75 -9.33 -4.68
C MET A 127 2.41 -8.87 -6.10
N HIS A 128 1.29 -8.18 -6.25
CA HIS A 128 0.84 -7.64 -7.53
C HIS A 128 1.31 -6.20 -7.66
N ARG A 129 1.97 -5.88 -8.77
CA ARG A 129 2.43 -4.53 -9.07
C ARG A 129 1.98 -4.14 -10.46
N PHE A 130 1.28 -3.04 -10.55
CA PHE A 130 0.71 -2.53 -11.79
C PHE A 130 1.54 -1.35 -12.29
N TYR A 131 1.77 -1.30 -13.59
CA TYR A 131 2.56 -0.27 -14.25
C TYR A 131 1.92 0.14 -15.58
N ALA A 132 2.26 1.35 -16.04
CA ALA A 132 1.78 1.88 -17.30
C ALA A 132 2.59 1.28 -18.47
N SER A 133 1.97 0.59 -19.43
CA SER A 133 2.66 0.07 -20.62
C SER A 133 3.23 1.18 -21.53
N CYS A 134 2.64 2.38 -21.48
CA CYS A 134 2.97 3.51 -22.34
C CYS A 134 4.22 4.29 -21.90
N CYS A 135 4.59 4.25 -20.62
CA CYS A 135 5.72 5.02 -20.07
C CYS A 135 6.41 4.31 -18.89
N SER A 136 6.07 3.04 -18.64
CA SER A 136 6.57 2.21 -17.54
C SER A 136 6.36 2.77 -16.13
N VAL A 137 5.59 3.84 -15.92
CA VAL A 137 5.38 4.41 -14.57
C VAL A 137 4.74 3.37 -13.65
N PRO A 138 5.32 3.13 -12.46
CA PRO A 138 4.68 2.29 -11.46
C PRO A 138 3.43 2.99 -10.95
N LEU A 139 2.30 2.29 -10.95
CA LEU A 139 0.99 2.88 -10.65
C LEU A 139 0.54 2.52 -9.23
N TYR A 140 0.43 1.23 -8.95
CA TYR A 140 0.01 0.75 -7.65
C TYR A 140 0.39 -0.71 -7.40
N ASN A 141 0.46 -1.09 -6.12
CA ASN A 141 0.76 -2.43 -5.67
C ASN A 141 -0.28 -2.93 -4.65
N THR A 142 -0.57 -4.23 -4.67
CA THR A 142 -1.52 -4.85 -3.73
C THR A 142 -1.28 -6.35 -3.60
N VAL A 143 -1.91 -6.96 -2.60
CA VAL A 143 -2.04 -8.40 -2.44
C VAL A 143 -3.53 -8.71 -2.49
N ASP A 144 -3.94 -9.72 -3.26
CA ASP A 144 -5.34 -9.92 -3.66
C ASP A 144 -6.32 -9.99 -2.49
N PHE A 145 -5.95 -10.71 -1.42
CA PHE A 145 -6.80 -10.89 -0.25
C PHE A 145 -6.85 -9.68 0.69
N LEU A 146 -5.96 -8.70 0.50
CA LEU A 146 -5.91 -7.49 1.31
C LEU A 146 -6.81 -6.39 0.73
N GLY A 147 -7.48 -5.64 1.61
CA GLY A 147 -8.36 -4.54 1.24
C GLY A 147 -7.69 -3.20 0.98
N PHE A 148 -6.36 -3.17 0.98
CA PHE A 148 -5.59 -1.95 0.70
C PHE A 148 -4.83 -2.04 -0.62
N VAL A 149 -4.47 -0.87 -1.12
CA VAL A 149 -3.60 -0.66 -2.28
C VAL A 149 -2.56 0.39 -1.91
N GLY A 150 -1.29 0.15 -2.25
CA GLY A 150 -0.25 1.17 -2.24
C GLY A 150 -0.20 1.84 -3.60
N VAL A 151 -0.46 3.14 -3.68
CA VAL A 151 -0.36 3.93 -4.91
C VAL A 151 1.00 4.61 -4.93
N PHE A 152 1.81 4.41 -5.97
CA PHE A 152 3.15 4.99 -6.06
C PHE A 152 3.08 6.51 -6.16
N THR A 153 3.99 7.21 -5.49
CA THR A 153 4.01 8.68 -5.52
C THR A 153 4.31 9.25 -6.90
N ASP A 154 5.01 8.50 -7.76
CA ASP A 154 5.24 8.84 -9.17
C ASP A 154 3.96 8.94 -10.00
N PHE A 155 2.88 8.34 -9.52
CA PHE A 155 1.56 8.37 -10.14
C PHE A 155 0.61 9.37 -9.46
N LEU A 156 1.08 10.11 -8.46
CA LEU A 156 0.28 11.04 -7.64
C LEU A 156 0.75 12.48 -7.82
N ASP A 157 -0.18 13.43 -7.73
CA ASP A 157 0.17 14.83 -7.56
C ASP A 157 0.78 15.15 -6.18
N GLU A 158 1.24 16.40 -6.02
CA GLU A 158 1.92 16.83 -4.80
C GLU A 158 1.05 16.78 -3.54
N ARG A 159 -0.28 16.76 -3.68
CA ARG A 159 -1.20 16.67 -2.54
C ARG A 159 -1.05 15.37 -1.78
N CYS A 160 -0.37 14.37 -2.35
CA CYS A 160 -0.07 13.13 -1.64
C CYS A 160 0.69 13.40 -0.33
N LYS A 161 1.45 14.50 -0.23
CA LYS A 161 2.15 14.94 0.98
C LYS A 161 1.21 15.25 2.16
N GLU A 162 -0.08 15.52 1.90
CA GLU A 162 -1.10 15.80 2.93
C GLU A 162 -1.56 14.53 3.68
N TYR A 163 -1.34 13.33 3.12
CA TYR A 163 -1.64 12.06 3.76
C TYR A 163 -0.73 11.79 4.98
N ALA A 164 -1.22 10.98 5.93
CA ALA A 164 -0.51 10.67 7.17
C ALA A 164 0.82 9.93 6.92
N GLY A 165 1.84 10.13 7.75
CA GLY A 165 3.19 9.57 7.57
C GLY A 165 4.20 10.60 7.02
N PRO A 166 5.31 10.16 6.41
CA PRO A 166 5.61 8.78 6.05
C PRO A 166 5.95 7.90 7.25
N VAL A 167 5.78 6.59 7.07
CA VAL A 167 6.35 5.55 7.92
C VAL A 167 7.39 4.78 7.12
N ARG A 168 8.37 4.21 7.80
CA ARG A 168 9.42 3.40 7.16
C ARG A 168 9.07 1.92 7.25
N MET A 169 9.28 1.19 6.17
CA MET A 169 9.18 -0.27 6.13
C MET A 169 10.53 -0.88 5.74
N PHE A 170 11.00 -1.84 6.53
CA PHE A 170 12.30 -2.50 6.38
C PHE A 170 13.51 -1.53 6.38
N PRO A 171 13.58 -0.53 7.29
CA PRO A 171 14.66 0.47 7.28
C PRO A 171 16.08 -0.12 7.35
N GLU A 172 16.23 -1.33 7.90
CA GLU A 172 17.47 -2.11 7.95
C GLU A 172 18.01 -2.49 6.55
N GLU A 173 17.15 -2.53 5.53
CA GLU A 173 17.53 -2.83 4.15
C GLU A 173 17.88 -1.58 3.33
N ALA A 174 17.89 -0.38 3.91
CA ALA A 174 18.20 0.85 3.21
C ALA A 174 19.66 0.91 2.71
N LEU A 175 19.91 1.58 1.57
CA LEU A 175 21.26 1.74 0.99
C LEU A 175 22.16 2.74 1.75
N GLY A 176 21.66 3.29 2.84
CA GLY A 176 22.34 4.21 3.74
C GLY A 176 21.46 4.45 4.96
N THR A 177 21.94 5.23 5.93
CA THR A 177 21.20 5.47 7.18
C THR A 177 20.01 6.39 6.93
N PRO A 178 18.76 5.92 7.08
CA PRO A 178 17.60 6.81 6.99
C PRO A 178 17.58 7.74 8.21
N ALA A 179 17.18 9.00 8.03
CA ALA A 179 17.10 9.97 9.12
C ALA A 179 16.17 9.50 10.28
N SER A 180 16.47 9.93 11.51
CA SER A 180 15.80 9.52 12.77
C SER A 180 14.67 10.50 13.19
N PRO A 181 13.52 10.03 13.72
CA PRO A 181 12.69 8.95 13.21
C PRO A 181 11.41 9.47 12.52
N GLU A 182 11.12 8.96 11.32
CA GLU A 182 9.75 8.94 10.77
C GLU A 182 8.92 7.88 11.51
N ALA A 183 7.64 8.17 11.78
CA ALA A 183 6.78 7.47 12.74
C ALA A 183 6.66 5.94 12.50
N ASP A 184 6.48 5.18 13.59
CA ASP A 184 6.19 3.75 13.52
C ASP A 184 4.69 3.48 13.24
N VAL A 185 4.42 2.35 12.61
CA VAL A 185 3.04 1.87 12.43
C VAL A 185 2.49 1.42 13.77
N PHE A 186 1.48 2.13 14.28
CA PHE A 186 0.75 1.67 15.46
C PHE A 186 -0.09 0.43 15.11
N VAL A 187 0.41 -0.75 15.50
CA VAL A 187 -0.14 -2.07 15.12
C VAL A 187 -1.64 -2.21 15.37
N PRO A 188 -2.21 -1.78 16.51
CA PRO A 188 -3.66 -1.88 16.74
C PRO A 188 -4.50 -1.08 15.72
N ASP A 189 -4.03 0.09 15.31
CA ASP A 189 -4.73 0.90 14.29
C ASP A 189 -4.59 0.28 12.91
N PHE A 190 -3.43 -0.30 12.59
CA PHE A 190 -3.22 -1.03 11.35
C PHE A 190 -4.14 -2.26 11.25
N LEU A 191 -4.21 -3.10 12.30
CA LEU A 191 -5.12 -4.26 12.33
C LEU A 191 -6.59 -3.84 12.20
N TRP A 192 -6.99 -2.75 12.86
CA TRP A 192 -8.34 -2.19 12.71
C TRP A 192 -8.64 -1.75 11.27
N LYS A 193 -7.66 -1.13 10.58
CA LYS A 193 -7.79 -0.81 9.16
C LYS A 193 -7.93 -2.07 8.31
N LEU A 194 -7.11 -3.11 8.54
CA LEU A 194 -7.20 -4.37 7.80
C LEU A 194 -8.58 -5.02 7.93
N LEU A 195 -9.12 -5.09 9.15
CA LEU A 195 -10.45 -5.65 9.41
C LEU A 195 -11.53 -4.89 8.64
N ARG A 196 -11.53 -3.55 8.71
CA ARG A 196 -12.48 -2.74 7.96
C ARG A 196 -12.31 -2.96 6.46
N TYR A 197 -11.08 -2.80 5.96
CA TYR A 197 -10.75 -2.87 4.54
C TYR A 197 -11.10 -4.21 3.90
N HIS A 198 -11.21 -5.29 4.69
CA HIS A 198 -11.62 -6.60 4.20
C HIS A 198 -12.93 -6.57 3.40
N LEU A 199 -13.90 -5.74 3.79
CA LEU A 199 -15.18 -5.61 3.07
C LEU A 199 -15.03 -5.04 1.65
N TRP A 200 -13.93 -4.36 1.38
CA TRP A 200 -13.62 -3.72 0.09
C TRP A 200 -12.48 -4.42 -0.66
N ARG A 201 -12.12 -5.66 -0.29
CA ARG A 201 -10.99 -6.40 -0.88
C ARG A 201 -11.13 -6.68 -2.38
N ASN A 202 -12.36 -6.72 -2.88
CA ASN A 202 -12.70 -6.96 -4.29
C ASN A 202 -12.99 -5.66 -5.06
N CYS A 203 -12.85 -4.48 -4.44
CA CYS A 203 -13.04 -3.21 -5.11
C CYS A 203 -11.79 -2.79 -5.90
N GLY A 204 -11.96 -1.79 -6.75
CA GLY A 204 -10.87 -1.08 -7.43
C GLY A 204 -10.61 -1.55 -8.86
N PRO A 205 -9.68 -0.89 -9.57
CA PRO A 205 -9.44 -1.05 -11.01
C PRO A 205 -8.47 -2.20 -11.33
N PHE A 206 -8.51 -3.29 -10.55
CA PHE A 206 -7.52 -4.37 -10.64
C PHE A 206 -8.00 -5.46 -11.57
N ASP A 207 -7.32 -5.63 -12.71
CA ASP A 207 -7.52 -6.78 -13.57
C ASP A 207 -6.46 -7.85 -13.27
N TYR A 208 -6.81 -8.76 -12.36
CA TYR A 208 -5.96 -9.88 -11.95
C TYR A 208 -5.91 -11.03 -12.98
N LYS A 209 -6.74 -10.97 -14.03
CA LYS A 209 -6.83 -12.01 -15.06
C LYS A 209 -5.80 -11.81 -16.18
N GLN A 210 -5.16 -10.65 -16.24
CA GLN A 210 -4.06 -10.40 -17.17
C GLN A 210 -2.95 -11.45 -16.99
N GLU A 211 -2.32 -11.84 -18.10
CA GLU A 211 -1.08 -12.59 -18.04
C GLU A 211 0.02 -11.71 -17.42
N PRO A 212 0.55 -12.09 -16.24
CA PRO A 212 1.47 -11.24 -15.50
C PRO A 212 2.88 -11.34 -16.07
N VAL A 213 3.60 -10.21 -16.07
CA VAL A 213 5.05 -10.24 -16.27
C VAL A 213 5.71 -10.64 -14.95
N TYR A 214 6.49 -11.72 -14.97
CA TYR A 214 7.36 -12.09 -13.86
C TYR A 214 8.73 -11.46 -14.08
N TRP A 215 9.31 -10.87 -13.03
CA TRP A 215 10.69 -10.41 -13.06
C TRP A 215 11.52 -11.27 -12.11
N ALA A 216 12.62 -11.81 -12.63
CA ALA A 216 13.59 -12.58 -11.85
C ALA A 216 14.65 -11.64 -11.26
N THR A 217 15.24 -12.07 -10.14
CA THR A 217 16.48 -11.47 -9.64
C THR A 217 17.56 -11.62 -10.71
N ALA A 218 18.37 -10.58 -10.94
CA ALA A 218 19.60 -10.69 -11.73
C ALA A 218 20.63 -11.67 -11.12
N GLU A 219 20.30 -12.31 -9.99
CA GLU A 219 21.15 -13.22 -9.22
C GLU A 219 20.99 -14.69 -9.65
N ALA A 220 20.04 -15.04 -10.50
CA ALA A 220 19.88 -16.42 -11.01
C ALA A 220 20.89 -16.82 -12.11
N LYS A 221 21.89 -15.97 -12.43
CA LYS A 221 22.94 -16.25 -13.43
C LYS A 221 24.35 -16.46 -12.82
N LYS A 222 24.45 -16.72 -11.52
CA LYS A 222 25.75 -16.97 -10.86
C LYS A 222 25.92 -18.35 -10.22
N GLN A 223 25.09 -19.31 -10.62
CA GLN A 223 25.28 -20.72 -10.32
C GLN A 223 25.06 -21.53 -11.60
N ASP A 224 26.04 -21.47 -12.48
CA ASP A 224 26.42 -22.52 -13.42
C ASP A 224 27.96 -22.52 -13.50
#